data_AF-A0A841H5Z2-F1
#
_entry.id   AF-A0A841H5Z2-F1
#
_cell.length_a   1.000
_cell.length_b   1.000
_cell.length_c   1.000
_cell.angle_alpha   90.00
_cell.angle_beta   90.00
_cell.angle_gamma   90.00
#
_symmetry.space_group_name_H-M   'P 1'
#
loop_
_entity.id
_entity.type
_entity.pdbx_description
1 polymer ?
#
loop_
_entity_poly.entity_id
_entity_poly.type
_entity_poly.pdbx_seq_one_letter_code
_entity_poly.pdbx_strand_id
1 'polypeptide(L)'
;MILHCNFEELRALASAGEAVVAAAEGESQSGAVQAPAEGIARIEMLLPRLTGDFSIDTLQDQRRVRAAVGLICDDLRGRMDQTIIEHNPAHEDAVTLYFDYGHSRSVLHRLDQMGSEMEAIVDLITGGQPETGATIPFPD
;
A
#
# COMPACT_ATOMS: atom_id res chain seq x y z
N MET A 1 15.68 5.97 4.03
CA MET A 1 14.79 7.13 3.70
C MET A 1 13.50 6.97 4.47
N ILE A 2 13.01 8.03 5.12
CA ILE A 2 11.84 7.93 6.01
C ILE A 2 10.53 8.19 5.26
N LEU A 3 9.56 7.28 5.39
CA LEU A 3 8.16 7.53 5.00
C LEU A 3 7.39 8.09 6.19
N HIS A 4 6.98 9.36 6.06
CA HIS A 4 6.14 10.01 7.07
C HIS A 4 4.67 9.65 6.89
N CYS A 5 4.01 9.30 8.00
CA CYS A 5 2.61 8.92 8.05
C CYS A 5 1.89 9.63 9.20
N ASN A 6 0.72 10.20 8.92
CA ASN A 6 -0.14 10.73 9.97
C ASN A 6 -1.06 9.63 10.54
N PHE A 7 -1.76 9.94 11.63
CA PHE A 7 -2.64 9.00 12.31
C PHE A 7 -3.74 8.43 11.41
N GLU A 8 -4.40 9.25 10.59
CA GLU A 8 -5.48 8.78 9.71
C GLU A 8 -4.98 7.88 8.59
N GLU A 9 -3.78 8.15 8.08
CA GLU A 9 -3.11 7.31 7.10
C GLU A 9 -2.74 5.94 7.68
N LEU A 10 -2.19 5.91 8.89
CA LEU A 10 -1.89 4.65 9.60
C LEU A 10 -3.17 3.87 9.88
N ARG A 11 -4.21 4.54 10.40
CA ARG A 11 -5.51 3.92 10.71
C ARG A 11 -6.15 3.32 9.45
N ALA A 12 -6.20 4.08 8.35
CA ALA A 12 -6.79 3.64 7.10
C ALA A 12 -6.05 2.42 6.53
N LEU A 13 -4.72 2.48 6.46
CA LEU A 13 -3.91 1.37 5.93
C LEU A 13 -3.99 0.12 6.80
N ALA A 14 -3.94 0.26 8.13
CA ALA A 14 -4.01 -0.87 9.04
C ALA A 14 -5.39 -1.55 8.95
N SER A 15 -6.47 -0.78 9.08
CA SER A 15 -7.82 -1.33 9.04
C SER A 15 -8.15 -1.97 7.68
N ALA A 16 -7.77 -1.34 6.58
CA ALA A 16 -8.01 -1.89 5.25
C ALA A 16 -7.12 -3.12 4.97
N GLY A 17 -5.85 -3.07 5.38
CA GLY A 17 -4.94 -4.20 5.24
C GLY A 17 -5.40 -5.43 6.03
N GLU A 18 -5.84 -5.25 7.27
CA GLU A 18 -6.44 -6.31 8.09
C GLU A 18 -7.70 -6.90 7.43
N ALA A 19 -8.56 -6.05 6.87
CA ALA A 19 -9.76 -6.51 6.17
C ALA A 19 -9.43 -7.37 4.94
N VAL A 20 -8.41 -6.98 4.16
CA VAL A 20 -7.95 -7.76 2.99
C VAL A 20 -7.37 -9.11 3.41
N VAL A 21 -6.56 -9.14 4.47
CA VAL A 21 -5.99 -10.39 5.00
C VAL A 21 -7.10 -11.30 5.53
N ALA A 22 -8.03 -10.77 6.32
CA ALA A 22 -9.16 -11.54 6.87
C ALA A 22 -10.09 -12.10 5.78
N ALA A 23 -10.33 -11.34 4.71
CA ALA A 23 -11.10 -11.82 3.56
C ALA A 23 -10.41 -13.03 2.90
N ALA A 24 -9.09 -12.97 2.72
CA ALA A 24 -8.31 -14.08 2.14
C ALA A 24 -8.35 -15.36 2.99
N GLU A 25 -8.41 -15.24 4.33
CA GLU A 25 -8.54 -16.39 5.24
C GLU A 25 -9.95 -17.02 5.23
N GLY A 26 -11.00 -16.19 5.11
CA GLY A 26 -12.39 -16.63 5.08
C GLY A 26 -12.83 -17.25 3.75
N GLU A 27 -12.10 -16.98 2.66
CA GLU A 27 -12.51 -17.27 1.27
C GLU A 27 -12.02 -18.61 0.69
N SER A 28 -11.82 -19.63 1.53
CA SER A 28 -11.82 -21.02 1.03
C SER A 28 -13.16 -21.43 0.36
N GLN A 29 -14.15 -20.52 0.17
CA GLN A 29 -15.48 -20.83 -0.36
C GLN A 29 -16.16 -19.85 -1.36
N SER A 30 -15.67 -18.66 -1.75
CA SER A 30 -16.44 -17.86 -2.75
C SER A 30 -15.67 -16.76 -3.51
N GLY A 31 -15.36 -17.02 -4.79
CA GLY A 31 -15.69 -16.21 -5.97
C GLY A 31 -15.30 -14.73 -6.15
N ALA A 32 -14.76 -14.01 -5.17
CA ALA A 32 -14.36 -12.60 -5.33
C ALA A 32 -12.97 -12.46 -5.97
N VAL A 33 -12.74 -11.35 -6.68
CA VAL A 33 -11.52 -11.07 -7.45
C VAL A 33 -10.31 -11.03 -6.52
N GLN A 34 -9.49 -12.09 -6.57
CA GLN A 34 -8.41 -12.35 -5.62
C GLN A 34 -7.20 -11.44 -5.82
N ALA A 35 -6.68 -10.89 -4.72
CA ALA A 35 -5.27 -10.56 -4.67
C ALA A 35 -4.45 -11.88 -4.71
N PRO A 36 -3.41 -12.00 -5.55
CA PRO A 36 -2.54 -13.17 -5.54
C PRO A 36 -1.98 -13.45 -4.13
N ALA A 37 -1.73 -14.71 -3.77
CA ALA A 37 -1.19 -15.08 -2.45
C ALA A 37 0.08 -14.28 -2.07
N GLU A 38 0.91 -13.94 -3.07
CA GLU A 38 2.08 -13.08 -2.88
C GLU A 38 1.70 -11.64 -2.48
N GLY A 39 0.58 -11.12 -2.99
CA GLY A 39 0.03 -9.82 -2.61
C GLY A 39 -0.41 -9.78 -1.15
N ILE A 40 -1.12 -10.80 -0.67
CA ILE A 40 -1.53 -10.91 0.74
C ILE A 40 -0.31 -10.96 1.65
N ALA A 41 0.68 -11.80 1.33
CA ALA A 41 1.92 -11.89 2.12
C ALA A 41 2.66 -10.53 2.22
N ARG A 42 2.60 -9.70 1.17
CA ARG A 42 3.19 -8.34 1.23
C ARG A 42 2.41 -7.41 2.16
N ILE A 43 1.08 -7.52 2.21
CA ILE A 43 0.25 -6.76 3.15
C ILE A 43 0.52 -7.19 4.60
N GLU A 44 0.59 -8.50 4.86
CA GLU A 44 0.92 -9.04 6.18
C GLU A 44 2.28 -8.55 6.69
N MET A 45 3.27 -8.42 5.79
CA MET A 45 4.58 -7.86 6.12
C MET A 45 4.56 -6.33 6.34
N LEU A 46 3.58 -5.63 5.75
CA LEU A 46 3.41 -4.19 5.94
C LEU A 46 2.76 -3.87 7.29
N LEU A 47 1.73 -4.62 7.69
CA LEU A 47 0.90 -4.32 8.87
C LEU A 47 1.70 -4.02 10.15
N PRO A 48 2.73 -4.81 10.55
CA PRO A 48 3.51 -4.53 11.76
C PRO A 48 4.32 -3.22 11.72
N ARG A 49 4.54 -2.66 10.53
CA ARG A 49 5.28 -1.39 10.33
C ARG A 49 4.38 -0.16 10.50
N LEU A 50 3.06 -0.33 10.47
CA LEU A 50 2.08 0.76 10.50
C LEU A 50 1.83 1.32 11.91
N THR A 51 2.90 1.55 12.68
CA THR A 51 2.83 2.09 14.04
C THR A 51 3.29 3.54 14.14
N GLY A 52 3.78 4.12 13.04
CA GLY A 52 4.36 5.46 12.99
C GLY A 52 5.05 5.69 11.66
N ASP A 53 5.95 6.67 11.64
CA ASP A 53 6.91 6.83 10.54
C ASP A 53 7.83 5.61 10.48
N PHE A 54 8.19 5.17 9.27
CA PHE A 54 9.08 4.03 9.10
C PHE A 54 10.09 4.22 7.97
N SER A 55 11.28 3.64 8.16
CA SER A 55 12.36 3.67 7.19
C SER A 55 12.08 2.74 6.01
N ILE A 56 12.45 3.21 4.82
CA ILE A 56 12.54 2.47 3.57
C ILE A 56 14.03 2.38 3.24
N ASP A 57 14.59 1.19 3.43
CA ASP A 57 16.04 1.00 3.45
C ASP A 57 16.62 0.79 2.04
N THR A 58 15.84 0.21 1.13
CA THR A 58 16.30 -0.19 -0.20
C THR A 58 15.22 0.06 -1.24
N LEU A 59 15.59 0.21 -2.51
CA LEU A 59 14.62 0.33 -3.59
C LEU A 59 13.74 -0.93 -3.69
N GLN A 60 14.28 -2.10 -3.36
CA GLN A 60 13.50 -3.33 -3.26
C GLN A 60 12.44 -3.23 -2.15
N ASP A 61 12.79 -2.73 -0.96
CA ASP A 61 11.83 -2.52 0.13
C ASP A 61 10.75 -1.51 -0.28
N GLN A 62 11.15 -0.38 -0.88
CA GLN A 62 10.23 0.62 -1.42
C GLN A 62 9.20 -0.02 -2.36
N ARG A 63 9.65 -0.81 -3.33
CA ARG A 63 8.78 -1.49 -4.31
C ARG A 63 7.81 -2.45 -3.65
N ARG A 64 8.25 -3.17 -2.60
CA ARG A 64 7.41 -4.10 -1.84
C ARG A 64 6.32 -3.37 -1.06
N VAL A 65 6.69 -2.31 -0.34
CA VAL A 65 5.75 -1.48 0.42
C VAL A 65 4.75 -0.82 -0.53
N ARG A 66 5.23 -0.21 -1.62
CA ARG A 66 4.40 0.38 -2.66
C ARG A 66 3.40 -0.61 -3.25
N ALA A 67 3.83 -1.85 -3.53
CA ALA A 67 2.94 -2.89 -4.03
C ALA A 67 1.84 -3.26 -3.02
N ALA A 68 2.18 -3.41 -1.74
CA ALA A 68 1.21 -3.69 -0.68
C ALA A 68 0.18 -2.55 -0.53
N VAL A 69 0.64 -1.30 -0.46
CA VAL A 69 -0.24 -0.12 -0.37
C VAL A 69 -1.11 0.02 -1.62
N GLY A 70 -0.58 -0.31 -2.80
CA GLY A 70 -1.34 -0.34 -4.05
C GLY A 70 -2.51 -1.32 -4.01
N LEU A 71 -2.29 -2.53 -3.50
CA LEU A 71 -3.35 -3.53 -3.32
C LEU A 71 -4.44 -3.06 -2.36
N ILE A 72 -4.04 -2.44 -1.24
CA ILE A 72 -4.99 -1.86 -0.28
C ILE A 72 -5.83 -0.75 -0.94
N CYS A 73 -5.21 0.11 -1.75
CA CYS A 73 -5.93 1.15 -2.48
C CYS A 73 -6.92 0.59 -3.49
N ASP A 74 -6.57 -0.50 -4.19
CA ASP A 74 -7.46 -1.16 -5.13
C ASP A 74 -8.65 -1.82 -4.44
N ASP A 75 -8.45 -2.48 -3.28
CA ASP A 75 -9.52 -3.02 -2.44
C ASP A 75 -10.48 -1.91 -1.97
N LEU A 76 -9.94 -0.86 -1.35
CA LEU A 76 -10.73 0.26 -0.86
C LEU A 76 -11.57 0.91 -1.96
N ARG A 77 -10.99 1.10 -3.15
CA ARG A 77 -11.73 1.62 -4.30
C ARG A 77 -12.83 0.66 -4.74
N GLY A 78 -12.55 -0.63 -4.85
CA GLY A 78 -13.53 -1.64 -5.25
C GLY A 78 -14.72 -1.71 -4.28
N ARG A 79 -14.44 -1.71 -2.97
CA ARG A 79 -15.47 -1.68 -1.92
C ARG A 79 -16.27 -0.38 -1.96
N MET A 80 -15.61 0.76 -2.11
CA MET A 80 -16.29 2.06 -2.24
C MET A 80 -17.24 2.06 -3.43
N ASP A 81 -16.76 1.65 -4.61
CA ASP A 81 -17.58 1.59 -5.83
C ASP A 81 -18.78 0.65 -5.63
N GLN A 82 -18.58 -0.52 -5.02
CA GLN A 82 -19.66 -1.45 -4.73
C GLN A 82 -20.71 -0.87 -3.77
N THR A 83 -20.29 -0.26 -2.66
CA THR A 83 -21.19 0.38 -1.69
C THR A 83 -21.97 1.54 -2.32
N ILE A 84 -21.35 2.31 -3.23
CA ILE A 84 -22.03 3.37 -3.99
C ILE A 84 -23.13 2.79 -4.88
N ILE A 85 -22.84 1.69 -5.57
CA ILE A 85 -23.80 1.00 -6.45
C ILE A 85 -24.98 0.43 -5.65
N GLU A 86 -24.70 -0.20 -4.51
CA GLU A 86 -25.72 -0.85 -3.67
C GLU A 86 -26.62 0.13 -2.92
N HIS A 87 -26.08 1.29 -2.55
CA HIS A 87 -26.79 2.28 -1.74
C HIS A 87 -26.93 3.62 -2.46
N ASN A 88 -25.93 4.48 -2.33
CA ASN A 88 -25.76 5.77 -3.03
C ASN A 88 -24.42 6.41 -2.59
N PRO A 89 -23.91 7.43 -3.31
CA PRO A 89 -22.66 8.11 -2.95
C PRO A 89 -22.62 8.79 -1.57
N ALA A 90 -23.77 9.12 -0.98
CA ALA A 90 -23.86 9.78 0.32
C ALA A 90 -24.12 8.80 1.48
N HIS A 91 -24.07 7.49 1.22
CA HIS A 91 -24.15 6.49 2.27
C HIS A 91 -22.93 6.60 3.20
N GLU A 92 -23.13 6.47 4.51
CA GLU A 92 -22.08 6.67 5.52
C GLU A 92 -20.84 5.79 5.24
N ASP A 93 -21.05 4.51 4.91
CA ASP A 93 -19.96 3.59 4.58
C ASP A 93 -19.19 4.00 3.33
N ALA A 94 -19.86 4.51 2.30
CA ALA A 94 -19.20 4.99 1.08
C ALA A 94 -18.33 6.22 1.37
N VAL A 95 -18.80 7.11 2.25
CA VAL A 95 -18.04 8.29 2.69
C VAL A 95 -16.82 7.87 3.51
N THR A 96 -16.97 6.92 4.43
CA THR A 96 -15.84 6.36 5.20
C THR A 96 -14.79 5.75 4.28
N LEU A 97 -15.20 4.89 3.34
CA LEU A 97 -14.30 4.27 2.36
C LEU A 97 -13.60 5.30 1.48
N TYR A 98 -14.27 6.40 1.11
CA TYR A 98 -13.67 7.50 0.38
C TYR A 98 -12.52 8.15 1.15
N PHE A 99 -12.70 8.41 2.46
CA PHE A 99 -11.63 8.97 3.29
C PHE A 99 -10.47 8.00 3.47
N ASP A 100 -10.75 6.74 3.81
CA ASP A 100 -9.72 5.71 3.96
C ASP A 100 -8.93 5.51 2.65
N TYR A 101 -9.62 5.52 1.51
CA TYR A 101 -8.99 5.51 0.18
C TYR A 101 -8.12 6.74 -0.06
N GLY A 102 -8.62 7.94 0.25
CA GLY A 102 -7.88 9.20 0.09
C GLY A 102 -6.60 9.23 0.92
N HIS A 103 -6.67 8.80 2.18
CA HIS A 103 -5.51 8.70 3.06
C HIS A 103 -4.49 7.67 2.55
N SER A 104 -4.94 6.47 2.19
CA SER A 104 -4.08 5.41 1.65
C SER A 104 -3.41 5.83 0.33
N ARG A 105 -4.17 6.50 -0.55
CA ARG A 105 -3.66 7.01 -1.83
C ARG A 105 -2.64 8.12 -1.68
N SER A 106 -2.77 8.96 -0.66
CA SER A 106 -1.77 9.99 -0.31
C SER A 106 -0.42 9.33 0.04
N VAL A 107 -0.44 8.24 0.81
CA VAL A 107 0.76 7.46 1.13
C VAL A 107 1.34 6.81 -0.14
N LEU A 108 0.49 6.21 -0.98
CA LEU A 108 0.93 5.60 -2.25
C LEU A 108 1.64 6.62 -3.14
N HIS A 109 1.11 7.84 -3.25
CA HIS A 109 1.74 8.90 -4.03
C HIS A 109 3.13 9.28 -3.50
N ARG A 110 3.29 9.39 -2.17
CA ARG A 110 4.61 9.66 -1.57
C ARG A 110 5.59 8.51 -1.80
N LEU A 111 5.10 7.27 -1.77
CA LEU A 111 5.91 6.11 -2.14
C LEU A 111 6.35 6.17 -3.61
N ASP A 112 5.48 6.55 -4.55
CA ASP A 112 5.84 6.72 -5.97
C ASP A 112 6.94 7.78 -6.16
N GLN A 113 6.83 8.91 -5.45
CA GLN A 113 7.86 9.96 -5.46
C GLN A 113 9.20 9.45 -4.91
N MET A 114 9.17 8.83 -3.73
CA MET A 114 10.35 8.24 -3.10
C MET A 114 11.00 7.19 -4.01
N GLY A 115 10.22 6.32 -4.64
CA GLY A 115 10.72 5.32 -5.59
C GLY A 115 11.42 5.96 -6.78
N SER A 116 10.86 7.03 -7.34
CA SER A 116 11.46 7.77 -8.46
C SER A 116 12.81 8.40 -8.07
N GLU A 117 12.91 8.95 -6.86
CA GLU A 117 14.16 9.50 -6.32
C GLU A 117 15.21 8.40 -6.10
N MET A 118 14.82 7.27 -5.50
CA MET A 118 15.70 6.13 -5.28
C MET A 118 16.19 5.52 -6.60
N GLU A 119 15.32 5.41 -7.61
CA GLU A 119 15.69 4.92 -8.94
C GLU A 119 16.73 5.84 -9.60
N ALA A 120 16.57 7.16 -9.50
CA ALA A 120 17.54 8.11 -10.02
C ALA A 120 18.92 7.98 -9.33
N ILE A 121 18.94 7.75 -8.02
CA ILE A 121 20.19 7.54 -7.26
C ILE A 121 20.84 6.20 -7.63
N VAL A 122 20.05 5.12 -7.73
CA VAL A 122 20.55 3.82 -8.18
C VAL A 122 21.13 3.92 -9.59
N ASP A 123 20.44 4.60 -10.50
CA ASP A 123 20.89 4.80 -11.88
C ASP A 123 22.24 5.54 -11.93
N LEU A 124 22.38 6.59 -11.12
CA LEU A 124 23.62 7.34 -11.00
C LEU A 124 24.79 6.48 -10.48
N ILE A 125 24.55 5.62 -9.50
CA ILE A 125 25.59 4.79 -8.86
C ILE A 125 25.96 3.58 -9.73
N THR A 126 24.99 3.00 -10.42
CA THR A 126 25.16 1.76 -11.20
C THR A 126 25.42 1.99 -12.68
N GLY A 127 25.22 3.23 -13.18
CA GLY A 127 25.42 3.58 -14.58
C GLY A 127 24.42 2.92 -15.52
N GLY A 128 23.12 2.88 -15.17
CA GLY A 128 22.09 2.27 -16.02
C GLY A 128 21.76 0.81 -15.73
N GLN A 129 22.20 0.25 -14.60
CA GLN A 129 21.94 -1.14 -14.21
C GLN A 129 21.10 -1.21 -12.91
N PRO A 130 19.79 -0.89 -12.98
CA PRO A 130 18.96 -0.69 -11.79
C PRO A 130 18.79 -1.96 -10.94
N GLU A 131 18.81 -3.14 -11.56
CA GLU A 131 18.69 -4.43 -10.86
C GLU A 131 19.87 -4.68 -9.92
N THR A 132 21.06 -4.17 -10.25
CA THR A 132 22.26 -4.30 -9.42
C THR A 132 22.20 -3.42 -8.17
N GLY A 133 21.43 -2.32 -8.23
CA GLY A 133 21.32 -1.34 -7.15
C GLY A 133 20.10 -1.48 -6.26
N ALA A 134 19.17 -2.38 -6.58
CA ALA A 134 17.90 -2.50 -5.87
C ALA A 134 18.04 -2.82 -4.37
N THR A 135 19.15 -3.44 -3.98
CA THR A 135 19.46 -3.82 -2.59
C THR A 135 20.48 -2.89 -1.93
N ILE A 136 20.94 -1.83 -2.61
CA ILE A 136 21.86 -0.86 -2.02
C ILE A 136 21.09 -0.10 -0.92
N PRO A 137 21.66 -0.01 0.30
CA PRO A 137 21.01 0.68 1.40
C PRO A 137 21.05 2.20 1.19
N PHE A 138 19.93 2.86 1.48
CA PHE A 138 19.79 4.30 1.51
C PHE A 138 19.85 4.81 2.95
N PRO A 139 20.50 5.95 3.19
CA PRO A 139 20.46 6.58 4.51
C PRO A 139 19.04 7.08 4.85
N ASP A 140 18.78 7.23 6.14
CA ASP A 140 17.55 7.82 6.69
C ASP A 140 17.61 9.34 6.75
#